data_AF-A0A377V4Z5-F1
#
_entry.id   AF-A0A377V4Z5-F1
#
_cell.length_a   1.000
_cell.length_b   1.000
_cell.length_c   1.000
_cell.angle_alpha   90.00
_cell.angle_beta   90.00
_cell.angle_gamma   90.00
#
_symmetry.space_group_name_H-M   'P 1'
#
loop_
_entity.id
_entity.type
_entity.pdbx_description
1 polymer ?
#
loop_
_entity_poly.entity_id
_entity_poly.type
_entity_poly.pdbx_seq_one_letter_code
_entity_poly.pdbx_strand_id
1 'polypeptide(L)'
;MVVGIGGGSVLDVAKLLSVLLHPEAPSLTSLLAGEQPQRRICSLLIPATAGTGSEATPNAILAIPEQQTKVGIISPVLLPDYVALLPELTTSMPPSIAASTGIDALCHLLECFTSTVANPVSDNAALIGLHKLVRHIERSVNQPQDLTAKLEMLWASWYGGAAINYAGTHLVHALSYPLGGTWHLPHGWPTPFCWRPACGWSALTRWRSSLKSGT
;
A
#
# COMPACT_ATOMS: atom_id res chain seq x y z
N MET A 1 21.00 -6.13 9.85
CA MET A 1 19.80 -5.31 9.67
C MET A 1 19.68 -4.96 8.20
N VAL A 2 18.47 -4.94 7.65
CA VAL A 2 18.17 -4.47 6.29
C VAL A 2 17.52 -3.09 6.36
N VAL A 3 17.95 -2.16 5.52
CA VAL A 3 17.34 -0.82 5.43
C VAL A 3 16.83 -0.64 4.00
N GLY A 4 15.52 -0.45 3.85
CA GLY A 4 14.86 -0.20 2.57
C GLY A 4 14.48 1.27 2.44
N ILE A 5 14.94 1.93 1.38
CA ILE A 5 14.62 3.34 1.10
C ILE A 5 14.12 3.45 -0.33
N GLY A 6 12.85 3.78 -0.52
CA GLY A 6 12.26 3.86 -1.86
C GLY A 6 10.75 3.74 -1.88
N GLY A 7 10.17 3.54 -3.07
CA GLY A 7 8.75 3.20 -3.22
C GLY A 7 8.48 1.72 -2.95
N GLY A 8 7.22 1.30 -3.09
CA GLY A 8 6.76 -0.04 -2.72
C GLY A 8 7.61 -1.21 -3.26
N SER A 9 8.09 -1.15 -4.49
CA SER A 9 8.96 -2.19 -5.06
C SER A 9 10.28 -2.37 -4.30
N VAL A 10 10.90 -1.27 -3.87
CA VAL A 10 12.14 -1.33 -3.09
C VAL A 10 11.86 -1.87 -1.69
N LEU A 11 10.74 -1.46 -1.09
CA LEU A 11 10.34 -1.91 0.23
C LEU A 11 10.00 -3.41 0.26
N ASP A 12 9.30 -3.91 -0.77
CA ASP A 12 8.98 -5.33 -0.90
C ASP A 12 10.25 -6.20 -1.04
N VAL A 13 11.23 -5.74 -1.83
CA VAL A 13 12.53 -6.40 -1.92
C VAL A 13 13.26 -6.36 -0.58
N ALA A 14 13.26 -5.23 0.12
CA ALA A 14 13.91 -5.10 1.44
C ALA A 14 13.29 -6.04 2.48
N LYS A 15 11.96 -6.21 2.49
CA LYS A 15 11.27 -7.20 3.32
C LYS A 15 11.74 -8.61 3.02
N LEU A 16 11.81 -9.00 1.75
CA LEU A 16 12.26 -10.33 1.36
C LEU A 16 13.73 -10.57 1.68
N LEU A 17 14.60 -9.59 1.47
CA LEU A 17 16.00 -9.68 1.89
C LEU A 17 16.10 -9.87 3.41
N SER A 18 15.22 -9.24 4.20
CA SER A 18 15.22 -9.45 5.65
C SER A 18 14.89 -10.90 6.04
N VAL A 19 14.06 -11.59 5.26
CA VAL A 19 13.79 -13.03 5.45
C VAL A 19 14.97 -13.86 4.95
N LEU A 20 15.38 -13.65 3.70
CA LEU A 20 16.38 -14.48 2.99
C LEU A 20 17.77 -14.42 3.62
N LEU A 21 18.11 -13.34 4.32
CA LEU A 21 19.38 -13.20 5.03
C LEU A 21 19.37 -13.82 6.43
N HIS A 22 18.24 -14.39 6.88
CA HIS A 22 18.19 -15.13 8.14
C HIS A 22 18.88 -16.50 8.00
N PRO A 23 19.64 -17.00 9.00
CA PRO A 23 20.34 -18.29 8.88
C PRO A 23 19.43 -19.49 8.61
N GLU A 24 18.19 -19.44 9.12
CA GLU A 24 17.15 -20.47 8.95
C GLU A 24 16.19 -20.13 7.79
N ALA A 25 16.60 -19.27 6.84
CA ALA A 25 15.72 -18.82 5.78
C ALA A 25 15.37 -19.96 4.81
N PRO A 26 14.10 -20.07 4.38
CA PRO A 26 13.75 -20.87 3.22
C PRO A 26 14.36 -20.28 1.94
N SER A 27 14.51 -21.11 0.92
CA SER A 27 14.97 -20.62 -0.40
C SER A 27 13.93 -19.69 -1.02
N LEU A 28 14.37 -18.75 -1.88
CA LEU A 28 13.44 -17.90 -2.63
C LEU A 28 12.44 -18.73 -3.45
N THR A 29 12.90 -19.83 -4.06
CA THR A 29 12.03 -20.74 -4.82
C THR A 29 10.95 -21.36 -3.93
N SER A 30 11.30 -21.74 -2.70
CA SER A 30 10.33 -22.28 -1.75
C SER A 30 9.28 -21.25 -1.33
N LEU A 31 9.70 -20.02 -1.05
CA LEU A 31 8.79 -18.91 -0.73
C LEU A 31 7.80 -18.64 -1.89
N LEU A 32 8.30 -18.63 -3.12
CA LEU A 32 7.48 -18.47 -4.32
C LEU A 32 6.54 -19.66 -4.57
N ALA A 33 6.90 -20.86 -4.09
CA ALA A 33 6.05 -22.05 -4.12
C ALA A 33 5.02 -22.08 -2.97
N GLY A 34 5.02 -21.08 -2.07
CA GLY A 34 4.04 -20.91 -1.01
C GLY A 34 4.53 -21.27 0.41
N GLU A 35 5.80 -21.63 0.59
CA GLU A 35 6.37 -21.82 1.92
C GLU A 35 6.32 -20.50 2.71
N GLN A 36 5.87 -20.56 3.96
CA GLN A 36 5.66 -19.36 4.79
C GLN A 36 6.93 -18.98 5.55
N PRO A 37 7.42 -17.74 5.44
CA PRO A 37 8.59 -17.30 6.20
C PRO A 37 8.27 -17.26 7.69
N GLN A 38 9.15 -17.83 8.51
CA GLN A 38 8.99 -17.92 9.97
C GLN A 38 9.84 -16.90 10.74
N ARG A 39 10.97 -16.48 10.16
CA ARG A 39 11.95 -15.60 10.78
C ARG A 39 12.41 -14.56 9.77
N ARG A 40 12.87 -13.41 10.29
CA ARG A 40 13.60 -12.38 9.54
C ARG A 40 14.70 -11.81 10.42
N ILE A 41 15.70 -11.19 9.80
CA ILE A 41 16.57 -10.25 10.49
C ILE A 41 15.90 -8.88 10.62
N CYS A 42 16.38 -8.07 11.57
CA CYS A 42 15.84 -6.73 11.82
C CYS A 42 15.78 -5.89 10.53
N SER A 43 14.68 -5.16 10.32
CA SER A 43 14.48 -4.28 9.16
C SER A 43 13.92 -2.90 9.51
N LEU A 44 14.37 -1.89 8.76
CA LEU A 44 13.87 -0.51 8.79
C LEU A 44 13.42 -0.12 7.38
N LEU A 45 12.18 0.36 7.24
CA LEU A 45 11.62 0.81 5.97
C LEU A 45 11.37 2.32 5.99
N ILE A 46 11.82 2.99 4.94
CA ILE A 46 11.72 4.44 4.74
C ILE A 46 11.06 4.70 3.39
N PRO A 47 9.73 4.93 3.35
CA PRO A 47 9.03 5.20 2.11
C PRO A 47 9.47 6.53 1.49
N ALA A 48 9.83 6.49 0.20
CA ALA A 48 10.11 7.67 -0.63
C ALA A 48 8.91 8.06 -1.52
N THR A 49 7.76 7.38 -1.34
CA THR A 49 6.50 7.65 -2.05
C THR A 49 5.33 7.56 -1.07
N ALA A 50 4.31 8.39 -1.24
CA ALA A 50 3.09 8.37 -0.43
C ALA A 50 1.93 7.70 -1.19
N GLY A 51 2.01 6.37 -1.36
CA GLY A 51 0.97 5.60 -2.06
C GLY A 51 0.80 4.18 -1.53
N THR A 52 1.81 3.33 -1.77
CA THR A 52 1.69 1.88 -1.60
C THR A 52 1.47 1.44 -0.15
N GLY A 53 1.90 2.23 0.84
CA GLY A 53 1.86 1.88 2.27
C GLY A 53 2.59 0.57 2.59
N SER A 54 3.56 0.18 1.74
CA SER A 54 4.20 -1.15 1.84
C SER A 54 4.92 -1.30 3.18
N GLU A 55 5.51 -0.23 3.70
CA GLU A 55 6.10 -0.18 5.02
C GLU A 55 5.15 -0.58 6.18
N ALA A 56 3.84 -0.60 5.96
CA ALA A 56 2.82 -1.00 6.92
C ALA A 56 2.04 -2.27 6.54
N THR A 57 2.40 -2.96 5.45
CA THR A 57 1.73 -4.20 5.01
C THR A 57 2.57 -5.46 5.27
N PRO A 58 1.92 -6.61 5.54
CA PRO A 58 2.59 -7.91 5.63
C PRO A 58 2.87 -8.54 4.25
N ASN A 59 2.77 -7.75 3.18
CA ASN A 59 2.85 -8.24 1.80
C ASN A 59 4.23 -7.90 1.21
N ALA A 60 4.79 -8.82 0.43
CA ALA A 60 5.88 -8.54 -0.49
C ALA A 60 5.48 -9.03 -1.89
N ILE A 61 5.35 -8.11 -2.84
CA ILE A 61 4.94 -8.41 -4.21
C ILE A 61 6.16 -8.41 -5.12
N LEU A 62 6.50 -9.57 -5.66
CA LEU A 62 7.55 -9.74 -6.65
C LEU A 62 6.96 -9.81 -8.05
N ALA A 63 7.45 -8.98 -8.96
CA ALA A 63 7.24 -9.19 -10.38
C ALA A 63 8.22 -10.27 -10.87
N ILE A 64 7.73 -11.28 -11.57
CA ILE A 64 8.55 -12.32 -12.24
C ILE A 64 8.41 -12.10 -13.75
N PRO A 65 9.34 -11.35 -14.38
CA PRO A 65 9.26 -11.00 -15.79
C PRO A 65 9.11 -12.21 -16.71
N GLU A 66 9.82 -13.30 -16.40
CA GLU A 66 9.83 -14.54 -17.19
C GLU A 66 8.46 -15.23 -17.22
N GLN A 67 7.63 -14.99 -16.21
CA GLN A 67 6.30 -15.59 -16.06
C GLN A 67 5.17 -14.58 -16.34
N GLN A 68 5.51 -13.33 -16.69
CA GLN A 68 4.57 -12.21 -16.85
C GLN A 68 3.55 -12.08 -15.71
N THR A 69 3.95 -12.45 -14.49
CA THR A 69 3.06 -12.52 -13.32
C THR A 69 3.67 -11.80 -12.12
N LYS A 70 2.81 -11.46 -11.16
CA LYS A 70 3.20 -10.97 -9.85
C LYS A 70 2.87 -12.04 -8.83
N VAL A 71 3.87 -12.47 -8.06
CA VAL A 71 3.70 -13.39 -6.93
C VAL A 71 3.76 -12.60 -5.64
N GLY A 72 2.74 -12.76 -4.81
CA GLY A 72 2.66 -12.14 -3.49
C GLY A 72 3.04 -13.14 -2.40
N ILE A 73 4.05 -12.80 -1.60
CA ILE A 73 4.34 -13.51 -0.36
C ILE A 73 3.72 -12.69 0.77
N ILE A 74 2.78 -13.28 1.50
CA ILE A 74 2.02 -12.61 2.55
C ILE A 74 2.31 -13.32 3.86
N SER A 75 2.95 -12.63 4.80
CA SER A 75 3.21 -13.15 6.14
C SER A 75 3.39 -12.00 7.14
N PRO A 76 2.84 -12.10 8.37
CA PRO A 76 3.09 -11.13 9.43
C PRO A 76 4.58 -10.92 9.73
N VAL A 77 5.43 -11.91 9.42
CA VAL A 77 6.90 -11.83 9.54
C VAL A 77 7.50 -10.78 8.61
N LEU A 78 6.80 -10.33 7.57
CA LEU A 78 7.28 -9.30 6.65
C LEU A 78 7.04 -7.87 7.14
N LEU A 79 6.29 -7.65 8.23
CA LEU A 79 6.19 -6.33 8.85
C LEU A 79 7.55 -5.90 9.40
N PRO A 80 7.99 -4.65 9.16
CA PRO A 80 9.29 -4.20 9.61
C PRO A 80 9.33 -3.92 11.12
N ASP A 81 10.55 -3.89 11.67
CA ASP A 81 10.78 -3.52 13.08
C ASP A 81 10.66 -2.00 13.28
N TYR A 82 11.05 -1.23 12.26
CA TYR A 82 10.99 0.22 12.28
C TYR A 82 10.46 0.79 10.96
N VAL A 83 9.73 1.90 11.06
CA VAL A 83 9.31 2.71 9.93
C VAL A 83 9.70 4.16 10.20
N ALA A 84 10.35 4.81 9.23
CA ALA A 84 10.66 6.23 9.31
C ALA A 84 10.00 6.99 8.15
N LEU A 85 9.09 7.89 8.48
CA LEU A 85 8.40 8.74 7.49
C LEU A 85 9.16 10.05 7.33
N LEU A 86 9.96 10.15 6.27
CA LEU A 86 10.83 11.31 6.00
C LEU A 86 10.28 12.10 4.80
N PRO A 87 9.53 13.20 5.00
CA PRO A 87 8.89 13.94 3.92
C PRO A 87 9.89 14.50 2.91
N GLU A 88 11.13 14.77 3.31
CA GLU A 88 12.21 15.27 2.47
C GLU A 88 12.47 14.34 1.27
N LEU A 89 12.35 13.03 1.47
CA LEU A 89 12.59 12.01 0.44
C LEU A 89 11.50 11.97 -0.64
N THR A 90 10.39 12.67 -0.42
CA THR A 90 9.23 12.70 -1.33
C THR A 90 9.12 14.01 -2.13
N THR A 91 10.00 14.98 -1.85
CA THR A 91 9.98 16.33 -2.47
C THR A 91 10.38 16.32 -3.94
N SER A 92 11.18 15.33 -4.36
CA SER A 92 11.66 15.16 -5.73
C SER A 92 10.69 14.40 -6.66
N MET A 93 9.56 13.90 -6.13
CA MET A 93 8.57 13.20 -6.96
C MET A 93 7.95 14.15 -8.01
N PRO A 94 7.92 13.76 -9.30
CA PRO A 94 7.16 14.50 -10.31
C PRO A 94 5.69 14.63 -9.92
N PRO A 95 5.00 15.75 -10.23
CA PRO A 95 3.60 15.94 -9.87
C PRO A 95 2.66 14.81 -10.33
N SER A 96 2.90 14.23 -11.50
CA SER A 96 2.14 13.09 -12.01
C SER A 96 2.27 11.84 -11.13
N ILE A 97 3.47 11.57 -10.62
CA ILE A 97 3.75 10.45 -9.71
C ILE A 97 3.18 10.74 -8.32
N ALA A 98 3.33 11.95 -7.80
CA ALA A 98 2.73 12.37 -6.54
C ALA A 98 1.20 12.24 -6.57
N ALA A 99 0.56 12.64 -7.67
CA ALA A 99 -0.87 12.47 -7.85
C ALA A 99 -1.27 10.99 -7.94
N SER A 100 -0.60 10.21 -8.79
CA SER A 100 -0.92 8.78 -8.97
C SER A 100 -0.75 7.98 -7.66
N THR A 101 0.35 8.19 -6.93
CA THR A 101 0.57 7.55 -5.63
C THR A 101 -0.43 8.02 -4.58
N GLY A 102 -0.80 9.30 -4.57
CA GLY A 102 -1.88 9.79 -3.70
C GLY A 102 -3.23 9.14 -3.99
N ILE A 103 -3.57 8.92 -5.26
CA ILE A 103 -4.80 8.20 -5.64
C ILE A 103 -4.73 6.72 -5.24
N ASP A 104 -3.57 6.08 -5.35
CA ASP A 104 -3.34 4.71 -4.86
C ASP A 104 -3.65 4.60 -3.36
N ALA A 105 -3.11 5.50 -2.54
CA ALA A 105 -3.43 5.58 -1.11
C ALA A 105 -4.92 5.81 -0.85
N LEU A 106 -5.59 6.66 -1.64
CA LEU A 106 -7.03 6.88 -1.54
C LEU A 106 -7.82 5.59 -1.83
N CYS A 107 -7.43 4.85 -2.88
CA CYS A 107 -8.05 3.57 -3.21
C CYS A 107 -7.90 2.57 -2.06
N HIS A 108 -6.70 2.42 -1.49
CA HIS A 108 -6.48 1.57 -0.31
C HIS A 108 -7.44 1.91 0.83
N LEU A 109 -7.50 3.19 1.23
CA LEU A 109 -8.32 3.62 2.35
C LEU A 109 -9.82 3.38 2.10
N LEU A 110 -10.31 3.69 0.89
CA LEU A 110 -11.71 3.48 0.54
C LEU A 110 -12.07 2.00 0.42
N GLU A 111 -11.19 1.19 -0.17
CA GLU A 111 -11.42 -0.25 -0.31
C GLU A 111 -11.46 -0.93 1.05
N CYS A 112 -10.50 -0.63 1.94
CA CYS A 112 -10.49 -1.21 3.27
C CYS A 112 -11.73 -0.80 4.09
N PHE A 113 -12.16 0.46 4.01
CA PHE A 113 -13.37 0.93 4.71
C PHE A 113 -14.68 0.32 4.16
N THR A 114 -14.71 0.01 2.86
CA THR A 114 -15.88 -0.59 2.20
C THR A 114 -15.81 -2.11 2.11
N SER A 115 -14.74 -2.72 2.63
CA SER A 115 -14.50 -4.16 2.56
C SER A 115 -15.58 -4.96 3.29
N THR A 116 -15.93 -6.12 2.77
CA THR A 116 -16.87 -7.06 3.42
C THR A 116 -16.27 -7.71 4.68
N VAL A 117 -14.95 -7.64 4.85
CA VAL A 117 -14.21 -8.10 6.03
C VAL A 117 -13.70 -6.93 6.88
N ALA A 118 -14.24 -5.72 6.68
CA ALA A 118 -13.93 -4.55 7.47
C ALA A 118 -14.24 -4.76 8.96
N ASN A 119 -13.38 -4.20 9.81
CA ASN A 119 -13.48 -4.25 11.27
C ASN A 119 -13.14 -2.88 11.86
N PRO A 120 -13.49 -2.60 13.13
CA PRO A 120 -13.29 -1.28 13.72
C PRO A 120 -11.84 -0.78 13.70
N VAL A 121 -10.85 -1.68 13.73
CA VAL A 121 -9.43 -1.29 13.65
C VAL A 121 -9.09 -0.78 12.26
N SER A 122 -9.46 -1.54 11.22
CA SER A 122 -9.29 -1.13 9.82
C SER A 122 -10.08 0.14 9.51
N ASP A 123 -11.32 0.24 9.96
CA ASP A 123 -12.20 1.39 9.68
C ASP A 123 -11.63 2.67 10.29
N ASN A 124 -11.14 2.61 11.54
CA ASN A 124 -10.52 3.76 12.18
C ASN A 124 -9.23 4.18 11.47
N ALA A 125 -8.38 3.23 11.09
CA ALA A 125 -7.17 3.52 10.31
C ALA A 125 -7.52 4.18 8.97
N ALA A 126 -8.50 3.63 8.26
CA ALA A 126 -8.96 4.16 6.97
C ALA A 126 -9.54 5.58 7.10
N LEU A 127 -10.36 5.85 8.11
CA LEU A 127 -10.95 7.18 8.32
C LEU A 127 -9.90 8.23 8.69
N ILE A 128 -8.92 7.87 9.53
CA ILE A 128 -7.80 8.78 9.87
C ILE A 128 -6.97 9.07 8.62
N GLY A 129 -6.62 8.04 7.85
CA GLY A 129 -5.87 8.21 6.61
C GLY A 129 -6.62 9.06 5.58
N LEU A 130 -7.93 8.84 5.41
CA LEU A 130 -8.79 9.64 4.51
C LEU A 130 -8.79 11.11 4.91
N HIS A 131 -8.97 11.40 6.20
CA HIS A 131 -8.98 12.76 6.71
C HIS A 131 -7.67 13.50 6.39
N LYS A 132 -6.53 12.82 6.54
CA LYS A 132 -5.21 13.35 6.21
C LYS A 132 -5.06 13.56 4.70
N LEU A 133 -5.43 12.56 3.90
CA LEU A 133 -5.28 12.58 2.45
C LEU A 133 -6.06 13.71 1.79
N VAL A 134 -7.37 13.80 2.04
CA VAL A 134 -8.26 14.73 1.32
C VAL A 134 -7.91 16.20 1.58
N ARG A 135 -7.26 16.49 2.71
CA ARG A 135 -6.83 17.84 3.10
C ARG A 135 -5.48 18.25 2.50
N HIS A 136 -4.67 17.29 2.06
CA HIS A 136 -3.25 17.54 1.74
C HIS A 136 -2.83 17.08 0.33
N ILE A 137 -3.61 16.24 -0.36
CA ILE A 137 -3.23 15.72 -1.68
C ILE A 137 -2.96 16.82 -2.71
N GLU A 138 -3.82 17.85 -2.80
CA GLU A 138 -3.63 18.96 -3.75
C GLU A 138 -2.36 19.76 -3.43
N ARG A 139 -2.13 20.08 -2.15
CA ARG A 139 -0.92 20.80 -1.70
C ARG A 139 0.34 19.97 -1.94
N SER A 140 0.30 18.68 -1.64
CA SER A 140 1.43 17.76 -1.86
C SER A 140 1.83 17.67 -3.34
N VAL A 141 0.87 17.77 -4.27
CA VAL A 141 1.12 17.74 -5.71
C VAL A 141 1.58 19.12 -6.23
N ASN A 142 0.88 20.18 -5.87
CA ASN A 142 1.11 21.53 -6.42
C ASN A 142 2.26 22.28 -5.72
N GLN A 143 2.63 21.89 -4.51
CA GLN A 143 3.68 22.53 -3.71
C GLN A 143 4.66 21.45 -3.21
N PRO A 144 5.61 20.98 -4.06
CA PRO A 144 6.48 19.85 -3.72
C PRO A 144 7.37 20.06 -2.48
N GLN A 145 7.61 21.32 -2.10
CA GLN A 145 8.43 21.70 -0.93
C GLN A 145 7.61 21.89 0.36
N ASP A 146 6.29 21.72 0.31
CA ASP A 146 5.43 21.76 1.49
C ASP A 146 5.59 20.46 2.31
N LEU A 147 6.61 20.43 3.17
CA LEU A 147 6.96 19.24 3.97
C LEU A 147 5.82 18.77 4.86
N THR A 148 4.97 19.68 5.33
CA THR A 148 3.78 19.33 6.12
C THR A 148 2.79 18.55 5.27
N ALA A 149 2.46 19.03 4.07
CA ALA A 149 1.57 18.31 3.17
C ALA A 149 2.16 16.96 2.73
N LYS A 150 3.48 16.89 2.50
CA LYS A 150 4.19 15.64 2.18
C LYS A 150 4.12 14.62 3.33
N LEU A 151 4.35 15.07 4.57
CA LEU A 151 4.30 14.22 5.76
C LEU A 151 2.88 13.69 6.01
N GLU A 152 1.86 14.54 5.86
CA GLU A 152 0.47 14.12 6.01
C GLU A 152 0.05 13.11 4.94
N MET A 153 0.58 13.22 3.72
CA MET A 153 0.39 12.21 2.68
C MET A 153 1.12 10.90 2.99
N LEU A 154 2.34 10.94 3.54
CA LEU A 154 3.05 9.74 4.02
C LEU A 154 2.24 9.03 5.13
N TRP A 155 1.71 9.78 6.09
CA TRP A 155 0.81 9.21 7.10
C TRP A 155 -0.44 8.61 6.49
N ALA A 156 -1.08 9.29 5.53
CA ALA A 156 -2.24 8.76 4.84
C ALA A 156 -1.94 7.43 4.14
N SER A 157 -0.80 7.33 3.46
CA SER A 157 -0.34 6.10 2.81
C SER A 157 -0.06 4.99 3.82
N TRP A 158 0.61 5.31 4.93
CA TRP A 158 0.89 4.37 6.02
C TRP A 158 -0.41 3.82 6.64
N TYR A 159 -1.39 4.68 6.91
CA TYR A 159 -2.71 4.26 7.39
C TYR A 159 -3.45 3.39 6.37
N GLY A 160 -3.26 3.65 5.07
CA GLY A 160 -3.72 2.79 4.00
C GLY A 160 -3.14 1.38 4.13
N GLY A 161 -1.81 1.27 4.23
CA GLY A 161 -1.14 -0.03 4.44
C GLY A 161 -1.58 -0.74 5.74
N ALA A 162 -1.74 0.00 6.83
CA ALA A 162 -2.23 -0.53 8.09
C ALA A 162 -3.67 -1.06 7.97
N ALA A 163 -4.55 -0.37 7.24
CA ALA A 163 -5.91 -0.83 6.99
C ALA A 163 -5.93 -2.11 6.14
N ILE A 164 -5.07 -2.20 5.12
CA ILE A 164 -4.91 -3.40 4.28
C ILE A 164 -4.54 -4.62 5.13
N ASN A 165 -3.68 -4.45 6.13
CA ASN A 165 -3.26 -5.55 7.02
C ASN A 165 -4.46 -6.22 7.73
N TYR A 166 -5.54 -5.46 7.99
CA TYR A 166 -6.69 -5.97 8.74
C TYR A 166 -7.93 -6.28 7.89
N ALA A 167 -8.11 -5.65 6.72
CA ALA A 167 -9.30 -5.82 5.89
C ALA A 167 -9.02 -6.24 4.44
N GLY A 168 -7.73 -6.31 4.05
CA GLY A 168 -7.32 -6.51 2.67
C GLY A 168 -7.80 -5.40 1.73
N THR A 169 -7.44 -5.53 0.46
CA THR A 169 -8.01 -4.77 -0.67
C THR A 169 -8.95 -5.67 -1.48
N HIS A 170 -9.83 -5.11 -2.32
CA HIS A 170 -10.79 -5.92 -3.09
C HIS A 170 -10.73 -5.65 -4.60
N LEU A 171 -11.82 -5.26 -5.26
CA LEU A 171 -11.99 -5.42 -6.71
C LEU A 171 -11.00 -4.60 -7.53
N VAL A 172 -10.67 -3.39 -7.10
CA VAL A 172 -9.81 -2.47 -7.85
C VAL A 172 -8.35 -2.94 -7.81
N HIS A 173 -7.89 -3.45 -6.67
CA HIS A 173 -6.56 -4.06 -6.56
C HIS A 173 -6.49 -5.45 -7.20
N ALA A 174 -7.54 -6.26 -7.11
CA ALA A 174 -7.60 -7.57 -7.79
C ALA A 174 -7.48 -7.43 -9.32
N LEU A 175 -8.03 -6.37 -9.90
CA LEU A 175 -7.93 -6.07 -11.33
C LEU A 175 -6.59 -5.43 -11.73
N SER A 176 -5.84 -4.84 -10.79
CA SER A 176 -4.56 -4.18 -11.08
C SER A 176 -3.39 -5.18 -11.20
N TYR A 177 -3.47 -6.36 -10.57
CA TYR A 177 -2.42 -7.39 -10.66
C TYR A 177 -2.23 -7.96 -12.08
N PRO A 178 -3.29 -8.39 -12.81
CA PRO A 178 -3.14 -8.87 -14.18
C PRO A 178 -2.70 -7.77 -15.15
N LEU A 179 -3.25 -6.55 -14.99
CA LEU A 179 -2.94 -5.41 -15.86
C LEU A 179 -1.51 -4.89 -15.67
N GLY A 180 -1.00 -4.87 -14.43
CA GLY A 180 0.38 -4.46 -14.14
C GLY A 180 1.42 -5.50 -14.59
N GLY A 181 1.07 -6.80 -14.60
CA GLY A 181 1.94 -7.87 -15.10
C GLY A 181 2.02 -7.91 -16.64
N THR A 182 0.89 -7.68 -17.32
CA THR A 182 0.80 -7.76 -18.79
C THR A 182 1.22 -6.48 -19.52
N TRP A 183 1.00 -5.30 -18.93
CA TRP A 183 1.23 -4.00 -19.60
C TRP A 183 2.31 -3.13 -18.94
N HIS A 184 3.05 -3.67 -17.96
CA HIS A 184 4.11 -2.95 -17.20
C HIS A 184 3.67 -1.59 -16.64
N LEU A 185 2.38 -1.43 -16.32
CA LEU A 185 1.84 -0.18 -15.80
C LEU A 185 2.25 0.04 -14.34
N PRO A 186 2.58 1.28 -13.92
CA PRO A 186 2.80 1.62 -12.51
C PRO A 186 1.57 1.22 -11.68
N HIS A 187 1.77 0.66 -10.48
CA HIS A 187 0.67 0.06 -9.71
C HIS A 187 -0.49 1.04 -9.42
N GLY A 188 -0.20 2.34 -9.29
CA GLY A 188 -1.17 3.41 -9.07
C GLY A 188 -1.84 4.00 -10.33
N TRP A 189 -1.54 3.51 -11.53
CA TRP A 189 -2.14 3.99 -12.79
C TRP A 189 -3.46 3.29 -13.19
N PRO A 190 -3.60 1.96 -13.06
CA PRO A 190 -4.87 1.28 -13.36
C PRO A 190 -5.95 1.48 -12.28
N THR A 191 -5.58 1.82 -11.05
CA THR A 191 -6.51 2.00 -9.91
C THR A 191 -7.65 3.00 -10.19
N PRO A 192 -7.40 4.23 -10.67
CA PRO A 192 -8.48 5.16 -11.04
C PRO A 192 -9.33 4.69 -12.23
N PHE A 193 -8.77 3.93 -13.17
CA PHE A 193 -9.51 3.39 -14.33
C PHE A 193 -10.49 2.28 -13.90
N CYS A 194 -10.08 1.42 -12.96
CA CYS A 194 -10.91 0.36 -12.41
C CYS A 194 -11.98 0.86 -11.42
N TRP A 195 -11.86 2.08 -10.90
CA TRP A 195 -12.78 2.62 -9.90
C TRP A 195 -14.18 2.93 -10.48
N ARG A 196 -14.26 3.45 -11.71
CA ARG A 196 -15.53 3.81 -12.38
C ARG A 196 -16.50 2.62 -12.55
N PRO A 197 -16.05 1.43 -12.98
CA PRO A 197 -16.92 0.24 -13.03
C PRO A 197 -17.16 -0.41 -11.66
N ALA A 198 -16.17 -0.41 -10.76
CA ALA A 198 -16.21 -1.17 -9.50
C ALA A 198 -17.14 -0.58 -8.43
N CYS A 199 -17.24 0.75 -8.33
CA CYS A 199 -18.08 1.41 -7.31
C CYS A 199 -19.59 1.39 -7.62
N GLY A 200 -20.02 0.80 -8.74
CA GLY A 200 -21.40 0.83 -9.20
C GLY A 200 -22.41 0.04 -8.33
N TRP A 201 -21.97 -0.87 -7.45
CA TRP A 201 -22.91 -1.80 -6.78
C TRP A 201 -22.71 -2.00 -5.26
N SER A 202 -21.48 -1.96 -4.73
CA SER A 202 -21.21 -2.32 -3.32
C SER A 202 -20.97 -1.13 -2.38
N ALA A 203 -20.41 -0.02 -2.87
CA ALA A 203 -20.11 1.16 -2.04
C ALA A 203 -21.36 1.97 -1.63
N LEU A 204 -22.39 1.96 -2.48
CA LEU A 204 -23.63 2.74 -2.28
C LEU A 204 -24.54 2.19 -1.17
N THR A 205 -24.48 0.88 -0.88
CA THR A 205 -25.34 0.22 0.10
C THR A 205 -24.91 0.49 1.54
N ARG A 206 -23.60 0.54 1.83
CA ARG A 206 -23.08 0.81 3.18
C ARG A 206 -23.04 2.31 3.52
N TRP A 207 -22.79 3.18 2.53
CA TRP A 207 -22.83 4.63 2.74
C TRP A 207 -24.24 5.12 3.07
N ARG A 208 -25.27 4.52 2.45
CA ARG A 208 -26.69 4.79 2.77
C ARG A 208 -27.13 4.27 4.14
N SER A 209 -26.55 3.18 4.64
CA SER A 209 -26.91 2.68 5.98
C SER A 209 -26.26 3.49 7.09
N SER A 210 -25.02 3.94 6.92
CA SER A 210 -24.31 4.79 7.90
C SER A 210 -24.92 6.20 8.05
N LEU A 211 -25.58 6.73 7.02
CA LEU A 211 -26.32 8.00 7.10
C LEU A 211 -27.70 7.87 7.77
N LYS A 212 -28.25 6.66 7.85
CA LYS A 212 -29.57 6.41 8.45
C LYS A 212 -29.53 6.03 9.93
N SER A 213 -28.37 5.68 10.47
CA SER A 213 -28.19 5.32 11.88
C SER A 213 -27.69 6.49 12.76
N GLY A 214 -27.69 7.70 12.22
CA GLY A 214 -27.21 8.93 12.89
C GLY A 214 -28.34 9.90 13.32
N THR A 215 -29.51 9.37 13.68
CA THR A 215 -30.59 10.11 14.37
C THR A 215 -31.06 9.32 15.57
#